data_AF-A0A930RFP4-F1
#
_entry.id   AF-A0A930RFP4-F1
#
_cell.length_a   1.000
_cell.length_b   1.000
_cell.length_c   1.000
_cell.angle_alpha   90.00
_cell.angle_beta   90.00
_cell.angle_gamma   90.00
#
_symmetry.space_group_name_H-M   'P 1'
#
loop_
_entity.id
_entity.type
_entity.pdbx_description
1 polymer ?
#
loop_
_entity_poly.entity_id
_entity_poly.type
_entity_poly.pdbx_seq_one_letter_code
_entity_poly.pdbx_strand_id
1 'polypeptide(L)'
;MLLIVRYIIHRRQHSEEEDEDLAASIERLKKELQQSADTIIKRLGSHVTKLEGLLSEADDRRVRLETRVADAQRLEWALRQRIEELERHLRDLGHASPPSTPPAVNTPQQSSPPQAAAYAEQTRRMDGDEFAAVLHASILREQTRSGVHGRMPQTVSPQIQTAAAQPNLSAAPVSRRDAEPVLRQEAPAPISVQTTASPPVVEDAEPPAREDESIIKARALLRAGRTIEQVARETGVEMGALRLMKQMTQRD
;
A
#
# COMPACT_ATOMS: atom_id res chain seq x y z
N MET A 1 30.10 -60.77 48.61
CA MET A 1 30.73 -59.44 48.76
C MET A 1 31.04 -58.76 47.43
N LEU A 2 31.68 -59.42 46.45
CA LEU A 2 32.05 -58.79 45.16
C LEU A 2 30.87 -58.21 44.36
N LEU A 3 29.70 -58.87 44.36
CA LEU A 3 28.50 -58.38 43.67
C LEU A 3 27.95 -57.08 44.26
N ILE A 4 28.00 -56.92 45.58
CA ILE A 4 27.52 -55.72 46.29
C ILE A 4 28.45 -54.54 45.99
N VAL A 5 29.76 -54.77 46.02
CA VAL A 5 30.77 -53.75 45.66
C VAL A 5 30.60 -53.32 44.19
N ARG A 6 30.42 -54.28 43.27
CA ARG A 6 30.18 -53.96 41.85
C ARG A 6 28.88 -53.21 41.63
N TYR A 7 27.82 -53.55 42.36
CA TYR A 7 26.55 -52.82 42.30
C TYR A 7 26.67 -51.39 42.82
N ILE A 8 27.38 -51.17 43.93
CA ILE A 8 27.61 -49.81 44.47
C ILE A 8 28.43 -48.97 43.48
N ILE A 9 29.44 -49.56 42.84
CA ILE A 9 30.25 -48.87 41.82
C ILE A 9 29.41 -48.53 40.60
N HIS A 10 28.62 -49.46 40.05
CA HIS A 10 27.74 -49.19 38.91
C HIS A 10 26.67 -48.13 39.25
N ARG A 11 26.08 -48.17 40.44
CA ARG A 11 25.09 -47.18 40.86
C ARG A 11 25.70 -45.79 41.02
N ARG A 12 26.94 -45.69 41.49
CA ARG A 12 27.66 -44.41 41.58
C ARG A 12 28.00 -43.87 40.19
N GLN A 13 28.50 -44.72 39.30
CA GLN A 13 28.82 -44.34 37.93
C GLN A 13 27.58 -43.87 37.17
N HIS A 14 26.46 -44.58 37.31
CA HIS A 14 25.21 -44.21 36.64
C HIS A 14 24.64 -42.87 37.17
N SER A 15 24.84 -42.55 38.46
CA SER A 15 24.45 -41.25 39.02
C SER A 15 25.34 -40.10 38.52
N GLU A 16 26.64 -40.35 38.38
CA GLU A 16 27.60 -39.35 37.91
C GLU A 16 27.37 -39.04 36.41
N GLU A 17 27.04 -40.07 35.62
CA GLU A 17 26.65 -39.94 34.21
C GLU A 17 25.34 -39.16 34.04
N GLU A 18 24.34 -39.41 34.89
CA GLU A 18 23.07 -38.65 34.91
C GLU A 18 23.26 -37.17 35.28
N ASP A 19 24.16 -36.87 36.23
CA ASP A 19 24.49 -35.50 36.64
C ASP A 19 25.23 -34.75 35.52
N GLU A 20 26.12 -35.42 34.80
CA GLU A 20 26.81 -34.87 33.61
C GLU A 20 25.83 -34.57 32.47
N ASP A 21 24.90 -35.49 32.20
CA ASP A 21 23.86 -35.30 31.18
C ASP A 21 22.91 -34.14 31.54
N LEU A 22 22.55 -34.01 32.82
CA LEU A 22 21.73 -32.90 33.29
C LEU A 22 22.44 -31.56 33.12
N ALA A 23 23.73 -31.48 33.49
CA ALA A 23 24.54 -30.29 33.29
C ALA A 23 24.65 -29.92 31.80
N ALA A 24 24.87 -30.90 30.94
CA ALA A 24 24.91 -30.71 29.48
C ALA A 24 23.56 -30.23 28.92
N SER A 25 22.44 -30.75 29.42
CA SER A 25 21.08 -30.34 29.03
C SER A 25 20.78 -28.90 29.47
N ILE A 26 21.15 -28.51 30.69
CA ILE A 26 20.99 -27.14 31.19
C ILE A 26 21.82 -26.17 30.34
N GLU A 27 23.05 -26.56 29.97
CA GLU A 27 23.90 -25.71 29.13
C GLU A 27 23.34 -25.57 27.71
N ARG A 28 22.78 -26.64 27.12
CA ARG A 28 22.05 -26.56 25.85
C ARG A 28 20.84 -25.65 25.94
N LEU A 29 20.00 -25.82 26.96
CA LEU A 29 18.82 -24.96 27.17
C LEU A 29 19.23 -23.48 27.32
N LYS A 30 20.30 -23.20 28.08
CA LYS A 30 20.83 -21.83 28.20
C LYS A 30 21.26 -21.27 26.85
N LYS A 31 21.96 -22.05 26.03
CA LYS A 31 22.39 -21.66 24.68
C LYS A 31 21.19 -21.40 23.76
N GLU A 32 20.20 -22.28 23.77
CA GLU A 32 18.98 -22.13 22.97
C GLU A 32 18.15 -20.92 23.42
N LEU A 33 17.99 -20.72 24.72
CA LEU A 33 17.29 -19.56 25.27
C LEU A 33 18.01 -18.27 24.90
N GLN A 34 19.34 -18.25 24.99
CA GLN A 34 20.14 -17.09 24.61
C GLN A 34 20.06 -16.83 23.11
N GLN A 35 20.13 -17.87 22.28
CA GLN A 35 19.94 -17.75 20.83
C GLN A 35 18.53 -17.25 20.46
N SER A 36 17.50 -17.73 21.16
CA SER A 36 16.12 -17.29 21.00
C SER A 36 15.99 -15.81 21.37
N ALA A 37 16.54 -15.41 22.51
CA ALA A 37 16.55 -14.02 22.96
C ALA A 37 17.28 -13.10 21.96
N ASP A 38 18.47 -13.49 21.50
CA ASP A 38 19.24 -12.72 20.51
C ASP A 38 18.47 -12.57 19.18
N THR A 39 17.75 -13.61 18.77
CA THR A 39 16.92 -13.58 17.56
C THR A 39 15.74 -12.62 17.74
N ILE A 40 15.07 -12.65 18.89
CA ILE A 40 13.96 -11.76 19.22
C ILE A 40 14.45 -10.31 19.29
N ILE A 41 15.59 -10.04 19.94
CA ILE A 41 16.19 -8.72 20.05
C ILE A 41 16.50 -8.16 18.66
N LYS A 42 17.13 -8.95 17.77
CA LYS A 42 17.41 -8.52 16.39
C LYS A 42 16.13 -8.20 15.62
N ARG A 43 15.10 -9.05 15.73
CA ARG A 43 13.81 -8.83 15.06
C ARG A 43 13.10 -7.59 15.58
N LEU A 44 13.05 -7.40 16.89
CA LEU A 44 12.47 -6.21 17.52
C LEU A 44 13.24 -4.96 17.12
N GLY A 45 14.57 -4.99 17.13
CA GLY A 45 15.41 -3.87 16.65
C GLY A 45 15.08 -3.50 15.19
N SER A 46 15.00 -4.48 14.30
CA SER A 46 14.61 -4.25 12.90
C SER A 46 13.21 -3.65 12.76
N HIS A 47 12.25 -4.15 13.55
CA HIS A 47 10.89 -3.63 13.55
C HIS A 47 10.83 -2.20 14.09
N VAL A 48 11.54 -1.89 15.17
CA VAL A 48 11.62 -0.54 15.75
C VAL A 48 12.19 0.43 14.72
N THR A 49 13.33 0.12 14.10
CA THR A 49 13.90 0.96 13.04
C THR A 49 12.94 1.17 11.87
N LYS A 50 12.19 0.14 11.48
CA LYS A 50 11.18 0.26 10.42
C LYS A 50 10.01 1.17 10.85
N LEU A 51 9.55 1.05 12.09
CA LEU A 51 8.46 1.89 12.63
C LEU A 51 8.90 3.35 12.78
N GLU A 52 10.13 3.59 13.25
CA GLU A 52 10.73 4.93 13.30
C GLU A 52 10.82 5.55 11.90
N GLY A 53 11.21 4.77 10.90
CA GLY A 53 11.22 5.22 9.50
C GLY A 53 9.83 5.57 8.97
N LEU A 54 8.83 4.73 9.23
CA LEU A 54 7.44 4.99 8.82
C LEU A 54 6.84 6.20 9.55
N LEU A 55 7.15 6.38 10.84
CA LEU A 55 6.70 7.52 11.63
C LEU A 55 7.31 8.82 11.07
N SER A 56 8.61 8.84 10.84
CA SER A 56 9.32 9.97 10.23
C SER A 56 8.75 10.31 8.85
N GLU A 57 8.49 9.30 8.01
CA GLU A 57 7.89 9.51 6.70
C GLU A 57 6.45 10.05 6.78
N ALA A 58 5.66 9.57 7.75
CA ALA A 58 4.31 10.07 7.98
C ALA A 58 4.32 11.54 8.44
N ASP A 59 5.24 11.90 9.33
CA ASP A 59 5.44 13.28 9.78
C ASP A 59 5.88 14.20 8.62
N ASP A 60 6.83 13.76 7.78
CA ASP A 60 7.23 14.49 6.58
C ASP A 60 6.07 14.70 5.60
N ARG A 61 5.21 13.70 5.42
CA ARG A 61 4.01 13.81 4.58
C ARG A 61 3.01 14.78 5.21
N ARG A 62 2.83 14.73 6.52
CA ARG A 62 1.96 15.65 7.26
C ARG A 62 2.42 17.10 7.10
N VAL A 63 3.69 17.40 7.33
CA VAL A 63 4.25 18.76 7.18
C VAL A 63 4.08 19.28 5.75
N ARG A 64 4.26 18.41 4.75
CA ARG A 64 4.00 18.76 3.34
C ARG A 64 2.53 19.10 3.09
N LEU A 65 1.60 18.34 3.66
CA LEU A 65 0.17 18.63 3.54
C LEU A 65 -0.22 19.92 4.27
N GLU A 66 0.29 20.14 5.48
CA GLU A 66 0.06 21.37 6.24
C GLU A 66 0.54 22.60 5.47
N THR A 67 1.74 22.52 4.86
CA THR A 67 2.25 23.59 3.98
C THR A 67 1.31 23.84 2.80
N ARG A 68 0.87 22.78 2.10
CA ARG A 68 -0.05 22.90 0.96
C ARG A 68 -1.40 23.49 1.36
N VAL A 69 -1.90 23.16 2.56
CA VAL A 69 -3.14 23.72 3.11
C VAL A 69 -2.95 25.21 3.40
N ALA A 70 -1.84 25.59 4.03
CA ALA A 70 -1.53 26.99 4.30
C ALA A 70 -1.42 27.81 3.01
N ASP A 71 -0.77 27.26 1.97
CA ASP A 71 -0.67 27.91 0.65
C ASP A 71 -2.05 28.06 -0.02
N ALA A 72 -2.88 27.01 0.04
CA ALA A 72 -4.24 27.07 -0.49
C ALA A 72 -5.10 28.11 0.23
N GLN A 73 -5.02 28.18 1.57
CA GLN A 73 -5.70 29.19 2.37
C GLN A 73 -5.22 30.60 2.04
N ARG A 74 -3.92 30.78 1.82
CA ARG A 74 -3.35 32.08 1.42
C ARG A 74 -3.89 32.54 0.07
N LEU A 75 -3.97 31.64 -0.90
CA LEU A 75 -4.55 31.91 -2.22
C LEU A 75 -6.04 32.22 -2.13
N GLU A 76 -6.80 31.46 -1.33
CA GLU A 76 -8.22 31.71 -1.08
C GLU A 76 -8.44 33.09 -0.47
N TRP A 77 -7.64 33.47 0.52
CA TRP A 77 -7.71 34.79 1.13
C TRP A 77 -7.40 35.90 0.10
N ALA A 78 -6.35 35.73 -0.72
CA ALA A 78 -6.01 36.68 -1.76
C ALA A 78 -7.12 36.84 -2.81
N LEU A 79 -7.75 35.74 -3.22
CA LEU A 79 -8.89 35.76 -4.15
C LEU A 79 -10.10 36.45 -3.53
N ARG A 80 -10.42 36.18 -2.25
CA ARG A 80 -11.50 36.87 -1.54
C ARG A 80 -11.27 38.37 -1.47
N GLN A 81 -10.06 38.80 -1.14
CA GLN A 81 -9.71 40.22 -1.14
C GLN A 81 -9.87 40.86 -2.52
N ARG A 82 -9.44 40.15 -3.58
CA ARG A 82 -9.59 40.64 -4.95
C ARG A 82 -11.06 40.73 -5.39
N ILE A 83 -11.88 39.76 -5.02
CA ILE A 83 -13.34 39.80 -5.28
C ILE A 83 -13.96 40.99 -4.56
N GLU A 84 -13.66 41.18 -3.28
CA GLU A 84 -14.21 42.30 -2.51
C GLU A 84 -13.76 43.66 -3.05
N GLU A 85 -12.52 43.77 -3.52
CA GLU A 85 -12.02 44.94 -4.22
C GLU A 85 -12.77 45.18 -5.55
N LEU A 86 -13.01 44.13 -6.35
CA LEU A 86 -13.81 44.22 -7.58
C LEU A 86 -15.26 44.63 -7.29
N GLU A 87 -15.86 44.10 -6.25
CA GLU A 87 -17.23 44.47 -5.81
C GLU A 87 -17.30 45.93 -5.35
N ARG A 88 -16.29 46.42 -4.62
CA ARG A 88 -16.18 47.84 -4.25
C ARG A 88 -16.07 48.73 -5.49
N HIS A 89 -15.18 48.39 -6.44
CA HIS A 89 -15.06 49.13 -7.69
C HIS A 89 -16.34 49.15 -8.52
N LEU A 90 -17.06 48.03 -8.61
CA LEU A 90 -18.36 47.96 -9.29
C LEU A 90 -19.41 48.81 -8.56
N ARG A 91 -19.41 48.78 -7.23
CA ARG A 91 -20.31 49.61 -6.42
C ARG A 91 -20.02 51.09 -6.62
N ASP A 92 -18.76 51.51 -6.64
CA ASP A 92 -18.36 52.90 -6.86
C ASP A 92 -18.72 53.39 -8.27
N LEU A 93 -18.51 52.56 -9.30
CA LEU A 93 -18.96 52.85 -10.67
C LEU A 93 -20.49 52.94 -10.77
N GLY A 94 -21.21 52.07 -10.05
CA GLY A 94 -22.67 52.12 -9.95
C GLY A 94 -23.19 53.35 -9.21
N HIS A 95 -22.50 53.83 -8.18
CA HIS A 95 -22.85 55.05 -7.42
C HIS A 95 -22.43 56.33 -8.15
N ALA A 96 -21.45 56.25 -9.05
CA ALA A 96 -21.07 57.36 -9.94
C ALA A 96 -22.10 57.59 -11.07
N SER A 97 -23.10 56.72 -11.23
CA SER A 97 -24.25 56.97 -12.10
C SER A 97 -25.28 57.84 -11.36
N PRO A 98 -25.54 59.09 -11.79
CA PRO A 98 -26.52 59.96 -11.13
C PRO A 98 -27.94 59.39 -11.28
N PRO A 99 -28.86 59.67 -10.32
CA PRO A 99 -30.25 59.27 -10.45
C PRO A 99 -30.87 59.99 -11.66
N SER A 100 -31.05 59.25 -12.76
CA SER A 100 -31.77 59.74 -13.93
C SER A 100 -33.27 59.69 -13.64
N THR A 101 -33.86 60.86 -13.44
CA THR A 101 -35.32 61.09 -13.52
C THR A 101 -35.86 60.63 -14.87
N PRO A 102 -37.05 59.99 -14.95
CA PRO A 102 -37.59 59.53 -16.23
C PRO A 102 -38.31 60.67 -16.98
N PRO A 103 -38.32 60.61 -18.32
CA PRO A 103 -39.59 60.71 -19.01
C PRO A 103 -39.84 59.50 -19.91
N ALA A 104 -41.13 59.33 -20.21
CA ALA A 104 -41.72 58.19 -20.89
C ALA A 104 -41.41 58.13 -22.40
N VAL A 105 -41.77 56.97 -22.98
CA VAL A 105 -42.11 56.71 -24.40
C VAL A 105 -40.93 56.59 -25.38
N ASN A 106 -40.53 55.35 -25.69
CA ASN A 106 -40.84 54.63 -26.94
C ASN A 106 -39.86 53.46 -27.17
N THR A 107 -40.40 52.25 -27.22
CA THR A 107 -39.84 51.09 -27.96
C THR A 107 -39.89 51.36 -29.47
N PRO A 108 -38.89 50.94 -30.27
CA PRO A 108 -38.72 49.52 -30.61
C PRO A 108 -37.27 48.99 -30.66
N GLN A 109 -37.14 47.72 -30.25
CA GLN A 109 -36.37 46.58 -30.79
C GLN A 109 -35.10 46.77 -31.66
N GLN A 110 -34.13 45.86 -31.39
CA GLN A 110 -32.99 45.40 -32.22
C GLN A 110 -31.74 46.32 -32.19
N SER A 111 -30.52 45.90 -31.85
CA SER A 111 -29.82 44.63 -32.06
C SER A 111 -28.64 44.45 -31.07
N SER A 112 -28.52 43.29 -30.42
CA SER A 112 -27.30 42.88 -29.70
C SER A 112 -26.29 42.25 -30.70
N PRO A 113 -24.96 42.41 -30.50
CA PRO A 113 -23.98 41.82 -31.39
C PRO A 113 -23.90 40.29 -31.21
N PRO A 114 -24.00 39.47 -32.28
CA PRO A 114 -23.91 38.01 -32.20
C PRO A 114 -22.47 37.47 -32.08
N GLN A 115 -21.47 38.35 -32.04
CA GLN A 115 -20.06 37.95 -32.13
C GLN A 115 -19.53 37.30 -30.85
N ALA A 116 -19.93 37.77 -29.66
CA ALA A 116 -19.42 37.20 -28.39
C ALA A 116 -19.85 35.74 -28.17
N ALA A 117 -21.06 35.37 -28.61
CA ALA A 117 -21.55 33.99 -28.53
C ALA A 117 -20.82 33.07 -29.51
N ALA A 118 -20.50 33.55 -30.72
CA ALA A 118 -19.77 32.76 -31.72
C ALA A 118 -18.33 32.45 -31.27
N TYR A 119 -17.63 33.42 -30.66
CA TYR A 119 -16.28 33.19 -30.12
C TYR A 119 -16.30 32.22 -28.92
N ALA A 120 -17.28 32.34 -28.01
CA ALA A 120 -17.39 31.43 -26.87
C ALA A 120 -17.65 29.99 -27.31
N GLU A 121 -18.49 29.77 -28.33
CA GLU A 121 -18.70 28.43 -28.87
C GLU A 121 -17.49 27.91 -29.65
N GLN A 122 -16.75 28.77 -30.35
CA GLN A 122 -15.57 28.37 -31.12
C GLN A 122 -14.40 28.00 -30.20
N THR A 123 -14.15 28.77 -29.13
CA THR A 123 -13.16 28.43 -28.10
C THR A 123 -13.53 27.11 -27.41
N ARG A 124 -14.81 26.93 -27.05
CA ARG A 124 -15.29 25.68 -26.44
C ARG A 124 -15.13 24.45 -27.36
N ARG A 125 -15.32 24.61 -28.68
CA ARG A 125 -15.08 23.55 -29.67
C ARG A 125 -13.59 23.24 -29.81
N MET A 126 -12.74 24.27 -29.90
CA MET A 126 -11.29 24.11 -30.00
C MET A 126 -10.68 23.43 -28.77
N ASP A 127 -11.10 23.82 -27.55
CA ASP A 127 -10.63 23.21 -26.30
C ASP A 127 -11.06 21.74 -26.18
N GLY A 128 -12.27 21.41 -26.65
CA GLY A 128 -12.77 20.04 -26.70
C GLY A 128 -11.99 19.15 -27.67
N ASP A 129 -11.62 19.69 -28.83
CA ASP A 129 -10.81 19.00 -29.83
C ASP A 129 -9.36 18.79 -29.34
N GLU A 130 -8.78 19.76 -28.63
CA GLU A 130 -7.46 19.62 -28.01
C GLU A 130 -7.46 18.53 -26.92
N PHE A 131 -8.48 18.51 -26.06
CA PHE A 131 -8.66 17.45 -25.06
C PHE A 131 -8.81 16.07 -25.71
N ALA A 132 -9.60 15.96 -26.79
CA ALA A 132 -9.78 14.72 -27.52
C ALA A 132 -8.47 14.22 -28.15
N ALA A 133 -7.65 15.12 -28.69
CA ALA A 133 -6.33 14.79 -29.23
C ALA A 133 -5.37 14.29 -28.14
N VAL A 134 -5.32 14.96 -26.98
CA VAL A 134 -4.50 14.54 -25.83
C VAL A 134 -4.95 13.18 -25.30
N LEU A 135 -6.26 12.95 -25.17
CA LEU A 135 -6.82 11.66 -24.75
C LEU A 135 -6.44 10.55 -25.73
N HIS A 136 -6.58 10.79 -27.03
CA HIS A 136 -6.23 9.83 -28.06
C HIS A 136 -4.72 9.51 -28.06
N ALA A 137 -3.87 10.53 -27.89
CA ALA A 137 -2.42 10.35 -27.74
C ALA A 137 -2.07 9.54 -26.47
N SER A 138 -2.78 9.78 -25.36
CA SER A 138 -2.60 9.02 -24.13
C SER A 138 -3.03 7.56 -24.30
N ILE A 139 -4.14 7.29 -24.99
CA ILE A 139 -4.60 5.92 -25.27
C ILE A 139 -3.60 5.18 -26.17
N LEU A 140 -3.07 5.83 -27.22
CA LEU A 140 -2.08 5.21 -28.10
C LEU A 140 -0.75 4.92 -27.37
N ARG A 141 -0.33 5.84 -26.51
CA ARG A 141 0.82 5.64 -25.61
C ARG A 141 0.57 4.50 -24.61
N GLU A 142 -0.65 4.37 -24.10
CA GLU A 142 -1.00 3.30 -23.16
C GLU A 142 -1.14 1.95 -23.87
N GLN A 143 -1.65 1.90 -25.11
CA GLN A 143 -1.70 0.69 -25.92
C GLN A 143 -0.30 0.17 -26.28
N THR A 144 0.60 1.07 -26.70
CA THR A 144 2.01 0.71 -26.96
C THR A 144 2.73 0.28 -25.68
N ARG A 145 2.39 0.86 -24.54
CA ARG A 145 2.92 0.45 -23.23
C ARG A 145 2.32 -0.86 -22.72
N SER A 146 1.04 -1.10 -22.96
CA SER A 146 0.31 -2.31 -22.56
C SER A 146 0.70 -3.52 -23.41
N GLY A 147 1.09 -3.32 -24.68
CA GLY A 147 1.72 -4.36 -25.50
C GLY A 147 3.14 -4.77 -25.05
N VAL A 148 3.75 -4.00 -24.13
CA VAL A 148 5.13 -4.20 -23.63
C VAL A 148 5.15 -4.39 -22.09
N HIS A 149 4.02 -4.68 -21.43
CA HIS A 149 4.03 -5.09 -20.02
C HIS A 149 4.13 -6.60 -19.86
N GLY A 150 5.35 -7.08 -20.12
CA GLY A 150 5.92 -8.31 -19.59
C GLY A 150 7.34 -8.11 -19.03
N ARG A 151 7.79 -6.88 -18.72
CA ARG A 151 9.15 -6.66 -18.20
C ARG A 151 9.31 -5.40 -17.34
N MET A 152 9.58 -5.66 -16.05
CA MET A 152 10.32 -4.90 -15.02
C MET A 152 10.52 -3.37 -15.15
N PRO A 153 10.37 -2.59 -14.06
CA PRO A 153 10.69 -1.17 -14.08
C PRO A 153 12.21 -0.96 -14.14
N GLN A 154 12.70 -0.42 -15.26
CA GLN A 154 14.06 0.12 -15.32
C GLN A 154 14.06 1.55 -14.81
N THR A 155 14.98 1.80 -13.86
CA THR A 155 15.36 3.11 -13.36
C THR A 155 15.89 3.97 -14.51
N VAL A 156 15.29 5.13 -14.78
CA VAL A 156 15.81 6.09 -15.75
C VAL A 156 16.25 7.35 -15.00
N SER A 157 17.57 7.49 -14.81
CA SER A 157 18.20 8.76 -14.44
C SER A 157 18.17 9.73 -15.64
N PRO A 158 17.91 11.03 -15.46
CA PRO A 158 17.97 11.99 -16.56
C PRO A 158 19.42 12.44 -16.78
N GLN A 159 20.04 11.99 -17.88
CA GLN A 159 21.30 12.54 -18.36
C GLN A 159 21.02 13.50 -19.53
N ILE A 160 21.40 14.77 -19.32
CA ILE A 160 21.35 15.86 -20.30
C ILE A 160 22.27 15.51 -21.47
N GLN A 161 21.76 15.58 -22.71
CA GLN A 161 22.53 15.34 -23.94
C GLN A 161 22.76 16.65 -24.69
N THR A 162 24.05 17.01 -24.84
CA THR A 162 24.55 17.95 -25.85
C THR A 162 25.01 17.16 -27.07
N ALA A 163 24.66 17.66 -28.25
CA ALA A 163 24.83 17.04 -29.57
C ALA A 163 26.30 17.01 -30.07
N ALA A 164 26.69 15.94 -30.78
CA ALA A 164 27.60 15.99 -31.94
C ALA A 164 27.68 14.63 -32.70
N ALA A 165 27.40 14.69 -34.01
CA ALA A 165 27.94 13.95 -35.17
C ALA A 165 28.16 12.41 -35.19
N GLN A 166 27.62 11.77 -36.24
CA GLN A 166 27.83 10.40 -36.75
C GLN A 166 29.20 10.23 -37.50
N PRO A 167 29.54 9.12 -38.23
CA PRO A 167 29.12 7.69 -38.22
C PRO A 167 30.29 6.65 -38.29
N ASN A 168 29.99 5.40 -37.89
CA ASN A 168 30.35 4.05 -38.43
C ASN A 168 31.81 3.63 -38.78
N LEU A 169 32.26 2.45 -38.26
CA LEU A 169 32.67 1.24 -39.03
C LEU A 169 33.59 0.26 -38.22
N SER A 170 33.11 -0.99 -38.10
CA SER A 170 33.81 -2.30 -38.19
C SER A 170 34.83 -2.83 -37.14
N ALA A 171 34.60 -4.13 -36.85
CA ALA A 171 35.55 -5.24 -36.61
C ALA A 171 36.03 -5.57 -35.18
N ALA A 172 35.52 -6.69 -34.64
CA ALA A 172 36.21 -7.99 -34.55
C ALA A 172 35.71 -8.83 -33.33
N PRO A 173 35.41 -10.13 -33.51
CA PRO A 173 35.05 -11.04 -32.42
C PRO A 173 36.28 -11.84 -31.93
N VAL A 174 36.41 -12.04 -30.62
CA VAL A 174 37.33 -13.02 -30.04
C VAL A 174 36.56 -14.16 -29.40
N SER A 175 36.59 -15.28 -30.13
CA SER A 175 36.48 -16.68 -29.70
C SER A 175 37.36 -16.93 -28.45
N ARG A 176 37.18 -17.91 -27.54
CA ARG A 176 36.54 -19.24 -27.58
C ARG A 176 36.80 -19.93 -26.22
N ARG A 177 36.11 -21.06 -26.01
CA ARG A 177 36.48 -22.27 -25.23
C ARG A 177 35.89 -22.37 -23.82
N ASP A 178 35.42 -23.51 -23.35
CA ASP A 178 35.08 -24.83 -23.91
C ASP A 178 34.38 -25.60 -22.77
N ALA A 179 33.72 -26.71 -23.13
CA ALA A 179 33.34 -27.88 -22.31
C ALA A 179 31.86 -28.02 -21.84
N GLU A 180 31.11 -28.75 -22.67
CA GLU A 180 29.96 -29.64 -22.34
C GLU A 180 30.43 -30.91 -21.56
N PRO A 181 29.63 -32.01 -21.35
CA PRO A 181 28.17 -32.21 -21.16
C PRO A 181 27.84 -33.12 -19.92
N VAL A 182 26.57 -33.56 -19.84
CA VAL A 182 26.01 -34.75 -19.13
C VAL A 182 25.56 -34.46 -17.68
N LEU A 183 24.30 -34.63 -17.26
CA LEU A 183 23.48 -35.85 -17.24
C LEU A 183 21.99 -35.50 -17.05
N ARG A 184 21.10 -36.26 -17.71
CA ARG A 184 19.65 -36.26 -17.50
C ARG A 184 19.30 -36.51 -16.03
N GLN A 185 18.35 -35.76 -15.47
CA GLN A 185 17.43 -36.32 -14.48
C GLN A 185 16.06 -35.63 -14.49
N GLU A 186 15.07 -36.48 -14.73
CA GLU A 186 13.63 -36.46 -14.48
C GLU A 186 13.05 -35.34 -13.60
N ALA A 187 11.90 -34.82 -14.05
CA ALA A 187 11.00 -33.99 -13.26
C ALA A 187 10.47 -34.75 -12.02
N PRO A 188 10.29 -34.04 -10.90
CA PRO A 188 8.99 -34.09 -10.24
C PRO A 188 8.43 -32.70 -9.90
N ALA A 189 7.10 -32.67 -9.84
CA ALA A 189 6.16 -31.57 -9.59
C ALA A 189 6.62 -30.40 -8.69
N PRO A 190 6.16 -29.15 -8.99
CA PRO A 190 6.28 -28.05 -8.05
C PRO A 190 5.33 -28.26 -6.86
N ILE A 191 5.89 -28.47 -5.68
CA ILE A 191 5.15 -28.31 -4.43
C ILE A 191 4.83 -26.82 -4.30
N SER A 192 3.58 -26.48 -4.56
CA SER A 192 3.03 -25.15 -4.34
C SER A 192 2.94 -24.92 -2.83
N VAL A 193 3.96 -24.28 -2.25
CA VAL A 193 3.86 -23.70 -0.91
C VAL A 193 3.28 -22.30 -1.09
N GLN A 194 1.96 -22.23 -1.18
CA GLN A 194 1.22 -20.98 -1.02
C GLN A 194 1.32 -20.54 0.44
N THR A 195 2.25 -19.62 0.71
CA THR A 195 2.12 -18.73 1.87
C THR A 195 1.48 -17.44 1.37
N THR A 196 0.15 -17.43 1.34
CA THR A 196 -0.63 -16.21 1.15
C THR A 196 -0.52 -15.37 2.42
N ALA A 197 0.41 -14.41 2.44
CA ALA A 197 0.41 -13.31 3.39
C ALA A 197 -0.09 -12.06 2.66
N SER A 198 -1.39 -11.82 2.72
CA SER A 198 -2.01 -10.54 2.35
C SER A 198 -1.90 -9.55 3.54
N PRO A 199 -1.79 -8.24 3.27
CA PRO A 199 -1.36 -7.21 4.21
C PRO A 199 -2.43 -6.85 5.26
N PRO A 200 -2.05 -6.25 6.42
CA PRO A 200 -3.00 -5.81 7.42
C PRO A 200 -3.80 -4.61 6.90
N VAL A 201 -5.12 -4.79 6.79
CA VAL A 201 -6.09 -3.70 6.69
C VAL A 201 -6.16 -3.04 8.06
N VAL A 202 -5.99 -1.73 8.05
CA VAL A 202 -6.28 -0.84 9.18
C VAL A 202 -7.79 -0.68 9.20
N GLU A 203 -8.49 -1.23 10.20
CA GLU A 203 -9.85 -0.81 10.50
C GLU A 203 -10.15 -0.97 11.99
N ASP A 204 -10.50 0.16 12.58
CA ASP A 204 -11.12 0.43 13.88
C ASP A 204 -10.86 -0.48 15.08
N ALA A 205 -10.36 0.15 16.15
CA ALA A 205 -10.55 -0.32 17.51
C ALA A 205 -12.05 -0.23 17.87
N GLU A 206 -12.82 -1.25 17.49
CA GLU A 206 -14.14 -1.50 18.06
C GLU A 206 -14.00 -1.98 19.52
N PRO A 207 -14.92 -1.59 20.42
CA PRO A 207 -14.86 -2.02 21.81
C PRO A 207 -14.99 -3.55 21.91
N PRO A 208 -14.36 -4.20 22.91
CA PRO A 208 -14.33 -5.67 23.06
C PRO A 208 -15.72 -6.33 23.16
N ALA A 209 -16.77 -5.56 23.40
CA ALA A 209 -18.15 -6.03 23.43
C ALA A 209 -18.65 -6.54 22.07
N ARG A 210 -18.19 -5.97 20.94
CA ARG A 210 -18.65 -6.40 19.60
C ARG A 210 -18.11 -7.77 19.22
N GLU A 211 -16.87 -8.06 19.62
CA GLU A 211 -16.26 -9.38 19.44
C GLU A 211 -17.01 -10.45 20.26
N ASP A 212 -17.33 -10.18 21.52
CA ASP A 212 -18.08 -11.10 22.37
C ASP A 212 -19.48 -11.41 21.83
N GLU A 213 -20.22 -10.39 21.37
CA GLU A 213 -21.53 -10.58 20.73
C GLU A 213 -21.44 -11.41 19.46
N SER A 214 -20.40 -11.18 18.64
CA SER A 214 -20.15 -11.93 17.41
C SER A 214 -19.84 -13.40 17.67
N ILE A 215 -19.10 -13.70 18.75
CA ILE A 215 -18.75 -15.06 19.18
C ILE A 215 -19.99 -15.79 19.72
N ILE A 216 -20.80 -15.12 20.54
CA ILE A 216 -22.05 -15.70 21.06
C ILE A 216 -23.01 -16.03 19.91
N LYS A 217 -23.18 -15.10 18.96
CA LYS A 217 -24.02 -15.30 17.78
C LYS A 217 -23.47 -16.42 16.88
N ALA A 218 -22.16 -16.47 16.68
CA ALA A 218 -21.50 -17.53 15.90
C ALA A 218 -21.75 -18.91 16.50
N ARG A 219 -21.61 -19.05 17.83
CA ARG A 219 -21.88 -20.31 18.53
C ARG A 219 -23.33 -20.74 18.38
N ALA A 220 -24.27 -19.81 18.48
CA ALA A 220 -25.70 -20.08 18.27
C ALA A 220 -25.99 -20.57 16.84
N LEU A 221 -25.41 -19.92 15.82
CA LEU A 221 -25.60 -20.30 14.42
C LEU A 221 -24.96 -21.65 14.09
N LEU A 222 -23.78 -21.96 14.64
CA LEU A 222 -23.14 -23.28 14.50
C LEU A 222 -23.98 -24.38 15.16
N ARG A 223 -24.59 -24.11 16.33
CA ARG A 223 -25.51 -25.03 16.98
C ARG A 223 -26.80 -25.22 16.19
N ALA A 224 -27.25 -24.19 15.48
CA ALA A 224 -28.38 -24.24 14.55
C ALA A 224 -28.06 -24.98 13.23
N GLY A 225 -26.84 -25.53 13.07
CA GLY A 225 -26.45 -26.34 11.92
C GLY A 225 -26.06 -25.52 10.69
N ARG A 226 -25.84 -24.21 10.82
CA ARG A 226 -25.32 -23.38 9.71
C ARG A 226 -23.90 -23.78 9.34
N THR A 227 -23.55 -23.61 8.06
CA THR A 227 -22.20 -23.89 7.57
C THR A 227 -21.23 -22.83 8.07
N ILE A 228 -19.98 -23.25 8.31
CA ILE A 228 -18.93 -22.39 8.88
C ILE A 228 -18.72 -21.13 8.02
N GLU A 229 -18.79 -21.27 6.69
CA GLU A 229 -18.67 -20.16 5.74
C GLU A 229 -19.81 -19.15 5.84
N GLN A 230 -21.03 -19.63 6.08
CA GLN A 230 -22.18 -18.74 6.27
C GLN A 230 -22.07 -17.98 7.59
N VAL A 231 -21.61 -18.66 8.65
CA VAL A 231 -21.39 -18.02 9.95
C VAL A 231 -20.27 -16.97 9.85
N ALA A 232 -19.16 -17.27 9.17
CA ALA A 232 -18.07 -16.31 8.97
C ALA A 232 -18.53 -15.04 8.25
N ARG A 233 -19.36 -15.19 7.21
CA ARG A 233 -19.94 -14.04 6.49
C ARG A 233 -20.93 -13.23 7.33
N GLU A 234 -21.62 -13.88 8.27
CA GLU A 234 -22.67 -13.23 9.08
C GLU A 234 -22.15 -12.60 10.37
N THR A 235 -21.09 -13.15 10.96
CA THR A 235 -20.54 -12.69 12.24
C THR A 235 -19.18 -12.02 12.10
N GLY A 236 -18.53 -12.10 10.93
CA GLY A 236 -17.17 -11.58 10.73
C GLY A 236 -16.09 -12.40 11.45
N VAL A 237 -16.47 -13.49 12.13
CA VAL A 237 -15.54 -14.35 12.88
C VAL A 237 -14.74 -15.22 11.92
N GLU A 238 -13.43 -15.33 12.14
CA GLU A 238 -12.54 -16.09 11.27
C GLU A 238 -12.95 -17.56 11.13
N MET A 239 -12.81 -18.11 9.91
CA MET A 239 -13.10 -19.50 9.59
C MET A 239 -12.35 -20.50 10.48
N GLY A 240 -11.12 -20.17 10.88
CA GLY A 240 -10.31 -20.98 11.79
C GLY A 240 -10.92 -21.06 13.20
N ALA A 241 -11.31 -19.90 13.74
CA ALA A 241 -11.98 -19.81 15.04
C ALA A 241 -13.33 -20.55 15.03
N LEU A 242 -14.14 -20.38 13.98
CA LEU A 242 -15.42 -21.08 13.85
C LEU A 242 -15.27 -22.61 13.74
N ARG A 243 -14.22 -23.10 13.08
CA ARG A 243 -13.92 -24.54 13.02
C ARG A 243 -13.56 -25.07 14.42
N LEU A 244 -12.79 -24.31 15.19
CA LEU A 244 -12.46 -24.65 16.57
C LEU A 244 -13.71 -24.66 17.46
N MET A 245 -14.55 -23.63 17.37
CA MET A 245 -15.82 -23.52 18.11
C MET A 245 -16.77 -24.69 17.79
N LYS A 246 -16.83 -25.10 16.52
CA LYS A 246 -17.62 -26.26 16.10
C LYS A 246 -17.07 -27.56 16.69
N GLN A 247 -15.75 -27.74 16.72
CA GLN A 247 -15.11 -28.91 17.34
C GLN A 247 -15.34 -28.96 18.85
N MET A 248 -15.28 -27.81 19.54
CA MET A 248 -15.57 -27.74 20.97
C MET A 248 -17.03 -28.07 21.26
N THR A 249 -17.96 -27.51 20.48
CA THR A 249 -19.41 -27.78 20.64
C THR A 249 -19.81 -29.22 20.28
N GLN A 250 -18.98 -29.96 19.54
CA GLN A 250 -19.20 -31.39 19.24
C GLN A 250 -18.62 -32.32 20.32
N ARG A 251 -17.72 -31.82 21.16
CA ARG A 251 -17.08 -32.59 22.24
C ARG A 251 -17.79 -32.44 23.57
N ASP A 252 -18.58 -31.39 23.74
CA ASP A 252 -19.55 -31.19 24.83
C ASP A 252 -20.87 -31.92 24.54
#